data_AF-A0A2T5K3I3-F1
#
_entry.id   AF-A0A2T5K3I3-F1
#
_cell.length_a   1.000
_cell.length_b   1.000
_cell.length_c   1.000
_cell.angle_alpha   90.00
_cell.angle_beta   90.00
_cell.angle_gamma   90.00
#
_symmetry.space_group_name_H-M   'P 1'
#
loop_
_entity.id
_entity.type
_entity.pdbx_description
1 polymer ?
#
loop_
_entity_poly.entity_id
_entity_poly.type
_entity_poly.pdbx_seq_one_letter_code
_entity_poly.pdbx_strand_id
1 'polypeptide(L)'
;MRFNRRVTVSAPDQSASAITPTACGDLIPLVARQAKETLGPKSRGFFMDNLTSKVVMPMTLPEYITAHLTEPFKWGSHDCCTFIGAWIQIKTGRDYLTEHKPWRTARQATKKLRDLGGIRALFQGNLKEINPHMAKDGDLTIYQGTAHLFSGRHIVSVGLDGLIFTDRTVAMEAWTCHPYSLQ
;
A
#
# COMPACT_ATOMS: atom_id res chain seq x y z
N MET A 1 29.33 54.41 -32.83
CA MET A 1 28.19 53.54 -32.47
C MET A 1 28.75 52.45 -31.56
N ARG A 2 28.59 52.51 -30.22
CA ARG A 2 27.48 51.94 -29.41
C ARG A 2 27.29 50.44 -29.73
N PHE A 3 27.47 49.44 -28.87
CA PHE A 3 27.37 49.36 -27.41
C PHE A 3 28.25 48.21 -26.86
N ASN A 4 28.75 48.42 -25.64
CA ASN A 4 29.49 47.50 -24.78
C ASN A 4 28.49 46.61 -24.00
N ARG A 5 28.77 45.32 -23.77
CA ARG A 5 28.18 44.58 -22.62
C ARG A 5 29.05 43.42 -22.16
N ARG A 6 29.88 43.70 -21.16
CA ARG A 6 30.13 42.77 -20.04
C ARG A 6 28.79 42.46 -19.37
N VAL A 7 28.57 41.20 -18.99
CA VAL A 7 27.68 40.87 -17.88
C VAL A 7 28.49 40.10 -16.85
N THR A 8 28.43 40.64 -15.65
CA THR A 8 29.08 40.29 -14.40
C THR A 8 28.44 39.07 -13.74
N VAL A 9 29.27 38.40 -12.94
CA VAL A 9 28.90 37.45 -11.88
C VAL A 9 27.99 38.12 -10.87
N SER A 10 26.90 37.45 -10.50
CA SER A 10 26.21 37.62 -9.21
C SER A 10 25.45 36.33 -8.84
N ALA A 11 25.94 35.60 -7.83
CA ALA A 11 25.06 35.01 -6.82
C ALA A 11 24.61 36.17 -5.90
N PRO A 12 23.36 36.22 -5.43
CA PRO A 12 22.87 35.43 -4.30
C PRO A 12 21.44 34.88 -4.60
N ASP A 13 20.70 34.14 -3.80
CA ASP A 13 20.50 34.20 -2.35
C ASP A 13 19.75 32.94 -1.90
N GLN A 14 20.06 32.47 -0.69
CA GLN A 14 19.28 31.48 0.02
C GLN A 14 17.98 32.15 0.48
N SER A 15 16.85 31.68 0.01
CA SER A 15 15.61 31.83 0.78
C SER A 15 14.71 30.61 0.57
N ALA A 16 14.37 30.00 1.70
CA ALA A 16 13.40 28.95 1.83
C ALA A 16 12.07 29.36 1.18
N SER A 17 11.47 28.45 0.40
CA SER A 17 10.05 28.51 0.08
C SER A 17 9.47 27.10 0.04
N ALA A 18 8.87 26.77 1.18
CA ALA A 18 7.69 25.92 1.34
C ALA A 18 7.54 24.72 0.39
N ILE A 19 7.89 23.55 0.92
CA ILE A 19 7.22 22.29 0.59
C ILE A 19 5.73 22.51 0.83
N THR A 20 4.94 22.63 -0.23
CA THR A 20 3.48 22.60 -0.15
C THR A 20 3.03 21.13 -0.18
N PRO A 21 2.40 20.61 0.89
CA PRO A 21 1.85 19.26 0.89
C PRO A 21 0.44 19.31 0.32
N THR A 22 0.31 19.40 -1.00
CA THR A 22 -1.02 19.41 -1.64
C THR A 22 -1.07 18.47 -2.84
N ALA A 23 -1.15 17.17 -2.55
CA ALA A 23 -1.79 16.18 -3.41
C ALA A 23 -2.16 14.92 -2.58
N CYS A 24 -2.68 15.12 -1.37
CA CYS A 24 -3.02 14.03 -0.42
C CYS A 24 -4.53 13.67 -0.45
N GLY A 25 -5.33 14.25 -1.36
CA GLY A 25 -6.80 14.16 -1.32
C GLY A 25 -7.49 13.44 -2.47
N ASP A 26 -6.85 13.26 -3.63
CA ASP A 26 -7.60 13.11 -4.89
C ASP A 26 -7.59 11.72 -5.54
N LEU A 27 -6.88 10.72 -4.98
CA LEU A 27 -6.87 9.35 -5.54
C LEU A 27 -7.62 8.29 -4.73
N ILE A 28 -7.85 8.50 -3.42
CA ILE A 28 -8.87 7.75 -2.66
C ILE A 28 -10.29 7.94 -3.26
N PRO A 29 -10.68 9.12 -3.80
CA PRO A 29 -11.97 9.32 -4.45
C PRO A 29 -12.17 8.55 -5.76
N LEU A 30 -11.14 8.07 -6.47
CA LEU A 30 -11.38 7.43 -7.78
C LEU A 30 -12.01 6.04 -7.62
N VAL A 31 -11.51 5.25 -6.67
CA VAL A 31 -12.11 3.96 -6.28
C VAL A 31 -13.38 4.17 -5.43
N ALA A 32 -13.43 5.23 -4.61
CA ALA A 32 -14.56 5.50 -3.73
C ALA A 32 -15.76 6.25 -4.37
N ARG A 33 -15.58 6.99 -5.48
CA ARG A 33 -16.69 7.66 -6.20
C ARG A 33 -17.52 6.68 -7.04
N GLN A 34 -16.90 5.66 -7.63
CA GLN A 34 -17.60 4.68 -8.48
C GLN A 34 -18.38 3.63 -7.66
N ALA A 35 -17.91 3.27 -6.46
CA ALA A 35 -18.52 2.24 -5.61
C ALA A 35 -19.84 2.68 -4.91
N LYS A 36 -20.43 3.82 -5.29
CA LYS A 36 -21.59 4.41 -4.62
C LYS A 36 -22.93 3.82 -5.08
N GLU A 37 -22.97 2.96 -6.09
CA GLU A 37 -24.23 2.55 -6.76
C GLU A 37 -24.68 1.10 -6.57
N THR A 38 -24.03 0.28 -5.73
CA THR A 38 -24.48 -1.12 -5.55
C THR A 38 -24.53 -1.53 -4.08
N LEU A 39 -25.61 -1.13 -3.41
CA LEU A 39 -26.03 -1.70 -2.13
C LEU A 39 -27.33 -2.49 -2.32
N GLY A 40 -27.21 -3.81 -2.43
CA GLY A 40 -28.30 -4.77 -2.25
C GLY A 40 -28.15 -5.53 -0.92
N PRO A 41 -29.24 -5.94 -0.22
CA PRO A 41 -29.15 -6.40 1.16
C PRO A 41 -28.97 -7.92 1.34
N LYS A 42 -28.18 -8.24 2.38
CA LYS A 42 -28.24 -9.34 3.36
C LYS A 42 -28.15 -10.81 2.90
N SER A 43 -27.18 -11.51 3.48
CA SER A 43 -27.44 -12.83 4.11
C SER A 43 -26.59 -13.02 5.36
N ARG A 44 -27.14 -13.80 6.30
CA ARG A 44 -26.76 -13.98 7.71
C ARG A 44 -26.05 -15.32 7.87
N GLY A 45 -25.10 -15.41 8.81
CA GLY A 45 -24.51 -16.67 9.30
C GLY A 45 -22.99 -16.59 9.29
N PHE A 46 -22.23 -17.21 10.19
CA PHE A 46 -22.50 -17.96 11.41
C PHE A 46 -21.16 -17.91 12.15
N PHE A 47 -21.13 -17.49 13.41
CA PHE A 47 -19.91 -17.48 14.22
C PHE A 47 -19.63 -18.91 14.70
N MET A 48 -18.45 -19.44 14.42
CA MET A 48 -17.84 -20.51 15.21
C MET A 48 -16.36 -20.19 15.37
N ASP A 49 -16.01 -19.84 16.61
CA ASP A 49 -14.65 -19.86 17.11
C ASP A 49 -14.17 -21.31 17.14
N ASN A 50 -12.99 -21.59 16.59
CA ASN A 50 -12.25 -22.76 17.01
C ASN A 50 -10.74 -22.47 16.93
N LEU A 51 -10.13 -22.50 18.11
CA LEU A 51 -8.70 -22.57 18.32
C LEU A 51 -8.19 -23.86 17.67
N THR A 52 -7.56 -23.72 16.52
CA THR A 52 -6.54 -24.66 16.06
C THR A 52 -5.34 -23.81 15.70
N SER A 53 -4.20 -24.07 16.33
CA SER A 53 -2.90 -23.57 15.90
C SER A 53 -2.77 -23.86 14.40
N LYS A 54 -3.07 -22.86 13.57
CA LYS A 54 -2.99 -22.98 12.12
C LYS A 54 -1.54 -23.26 11.80
N VAL A 55 -1.26 -24.49 11.41
CA VAL A 55 -0.13 -24.79 10.54
C VAL A 55 -0.36 -23.95 9.29
N VAL A 56 0.23 -22.75 9.26
CA VAL A 56 0.23 -21.92 8.05
C VAL A 56 1.17 -22.64 7.11
N MET A 57 0.61 -23.44 6.22
CA MET A 57 1.35 -23.99 5.09
C MET A 57 2.06 -22.82 4.39
N PRO A 58 3.36 -22.94 4.08
CA PRO A 58 4.10 -21.85 3.46
C PRO A 58 3.49 -21.58 2.08
N MET A 59 2.75 -20.49 1.96
CA MET A 59 2.23 -20.02 0.69
C MET A 59 3.29 -19.19 -0.01
N THR A 60 3.58 -19.53 -1.27
CA THR A 60 4.50 -18.77 -2.11
C THR A 60 3.82 -17.51 -2.65
N LEU A 61 4.62 -16.50 -3.05
CA LEU A 61 4.06 -15.27 -3.63
C LEU A 61 3.24 -15.54 -4.91
N PRO A 62 3.69 -16.38 -5.86
CA PRO A 62 2.90 -16.67 -7.05
C PRO A 62 1.56 -17.33 -6.72
N GLU A 63 1.51 -18.26 -5.76
CA GLU A 63 0.26 -18.86 -5.30
C GLU A 63 -0.66 -17.82 -4.66
N TYR A 64 -0.11 -16.94 -3.83
CA TYR A 64 -0.87 -15.86 -3.20
C TYR A 64 -1.47 -14.92 -4.24
N ILE A 65 -0.68 -14.48 -5.22
CA ILE A 65 -1.18 -13.62 -6.31
C ILE A 65 -2.24 -14.37 -7.12
N THR A 66 -1.97 -15.62 -7.51
CA THR A 66 -2.90 -16.43 -8.32
C THR A 66 -4.25 -16.62 -7.64
N ALA A 67 -4.27 -16.84 -6.33
CA ALA A 67 -5.49 -17.01 -5.55
C ALA A 67 -6.39 -15.76 -5.53
N HIS A 68 -5.84 -14.59 -5.83
CA HIS A 68 -6.52 -13.30 -5.74
C HIS A 68 -6.71 -12.60 -7.10
N LEU A 69 -6.18 -13.17 -8.21
CA LEU A 69 -6.12 -12.51 -9.52
C LEU A 69 -7.45 -11.90 -9.98
N THR A 70 -8.55 -12.63 -9.79
CA THR A 70 -9.90 -12.25 -10.24
C THR A 70 -10.83 -11.90 -9.10
N GLU A 71 -10.32 -11.74 -7.86
CA GLU A 71 -11.17 -11.36 -6.74
C GLU A 71 -11.44 -9.85 -6.78
N PRO A 72 -12.70 -9.41 -6.84
CA PRO A 72 -13.02 -7.99 -6.94
C PRO A 72 -12.79 -7.25 -5.62
N PHE A 73 -12.59 -5.94 -5.72
CA PHE A 73 -12.42 -5.07 -4.58
C PHE A 73 -13.62 -5.10 -3.63
N LYS A 74 -13.34 -5.20 -2.33
CA LYS A 74 -14.34 -5.09 -1.27
C LYS A 74 -13.73 -4.59 0.04
N TRP A 75 -14.23 -3.45 0.51
CA TRP A 75 -13.81 -2.84 1.78
C TRP A 75 -13.84 -3.83 2.94
N GLY A 76 -12.70 -3.98 3.62
CA GLY A 76 -12.54 -4.77 4.83
C GLY A 76 -12.39 -6.27 4.62
N SER A 77 -12.45 -6.75 3.38
CA SER A 77 -12.18 -8.16 3.05
C SER A 77 -11.14 -8.31 1.95
N HIS A 78 -11.26 -7.56 0.86
CA HIS A 78 -10.35 -7.59 -0.28
C HIS A 78 -10.07 -6.15 -0.73
N ASP A 79 -9.26 -5.43 0.04
CA ASP A 79 -8.75 -4.11 -0.30
C ASP A 79 -7.23 -4.07 -0.15
N CYS A 80 -6.60 -2.96 -0.56
CA CYS A 80 -5.14 -2.86 -0.49
C CYS A 80 -4.58 -3.07 0.92
N CYS A 81 -5.31 -2.72 1.99
CA CYS A 81 -4.84 -2.95 3.34
C CYS A 81 -4.98 -4.43 3.71
N THR A 82 -6.16 -5.04 3.52
CA THR A 82 -6.36 -6.45 3.90
C THR A 82 -5.49 -7.40 3.08
N PHE A 83 -5.33 -7.16 1.79
CA PHE A 83 -4.49 -7.95 0.90
C PHE A 83 -3.01 -7.89 1.31
N ILE A 84 -2.49 -6.70 1.62
CA ILE A 84 -1.09 -6.58 2.03
C ILE A 84 -0.87 -7.10 3.45
N GLY A 85 -1.80 -6.82 4.37
CA GLY A 85 -1.73 -7.31 5.75
C GLY A 85 -1.73 -8.84 5.83
N ALA A 86 -2.55 -9.50 5.02
CA ALA A 86 -2.56 -10.97 4.95
C ALA A 86 -1.23 -11.52 4.41
N TRP A 87 -0.64 -10.89 3.38
CA TRP A 87 0.70 -11.28 2.91
C TRP A 87 1.78 -11.10 3.98
N ILE A 88 1.79 -9.96 4.68
CA ILE A 88 2.73 -9.71 5.77
C ILE A 88 2.57 -10.78 6.86
N GLN A 89 1.34 -11.15 7.21
CA GLN A 89 1.07 -12.20 8.19
C GLN A 89 1.62 -13.56 7.75
N ILE A 90 1.45 -13.93 6.48
CA ILE A 90 2.03 -15.15 5.91
C ILE A 90 3.55 -15.13 5.99
N LYS A 91 4.19 -13.99 5.67
CA LYS A 91 5.65 -13.88 5.60
C LYS A 91 6.36 -13.71 6.94
N THR A 92 5.74 -13.01 7.87
CA THR A 92 6.36 -12.63 9.14
C THR A 92 5.75 -13.34 10.35
N GLY A 93 4.60 -14.00 10.17
CA GLY A 93 3.80 -14.58 11.26
C GLY A 93 3.03 -13.53 12.09
N ARG A 94 3.09 -12.24 11.75
CA ARG A 94 2.49 -11.15 12.53
C ARG A 94 1.34 -10.48 11.79
N ASP A 95 0.20 -10.32 12.47
CA ASP A 95 -0.95 -9.59 11.96
C ASP A 95 -0.98 -8.18 12.55
N TYR A 96 -0.69 -7.19 11.71
CA TYR A 96 -0.67 -5.77 12.09
C TYR A 96 -2.00 -5.05 11.89
N LEU A 97 -3.03 -5.71 11.34
CA LEU A 97 -4.30 -5.08 11.01
C LEU A 97 -5.45 -5.48 11.93
N THR A 98 -5.35 -6.62 12.63
CA THR A 98 -6.44 -7.13 13.47
C THR A 98 -6.92 -6.11 14.51
N GLU A 99 -6.02 -5.36 15.16
CA GLU A 99 -6.40 -4.33 16.13
C GLU A 99 -7.13 -3.12 15.51
N HIS A 100 -6.99 -2.92 14.20
CA HIS A 100 -7.58 -1.80 13.48
C HIS A 100 -8.87 -2.17 12.73
N LYS A 101 -9.15 -3.48 12.59
CA LYS A 101 -10.40 -4.01 12.05
C LYS A 101 -11.58 -3.82 13.04
N PRO A 102 -12.84 -3.92 12.57
CA PRO A 102 -13.26 -3.99 11.17
C PRO A 102 -13.50 -2.60 10.55
N TRP A 103 -13.50 -2.54 9.22
CA TRP A 103 -14.12 -1.48 8.43
C TRP A 103 -14.93 -2.11 7.31
N ARG A 104 -15.96 -1.41 6.82
CA ARG A 104 -16.82 -1.87 5.73
C ARG A 104 -17.09 -0.81 4.66
N THR A 105 -16.54 0.39 4.85
CA THR A 105 -16.76 1.53 3.96
C THR A 105 -15.47 2.31 3.80
N ALA A 106 -15.34 3.04 2.69
CA ALA A 106 -14.22 3.95 2.45
C ALA A 106 -14.02 4.93 3.62
N ARG A 107 -15.10 5.55 4.13
CA ARG A 107 -15.03 6.49 5.25
C ARG A 107 -14.44 5.87 6.51
N GLN A 108 -14.81 4.64 6.84
CA GLN A 108 -14.27 3.92 7.99
C GLN A 108 -12.80 3.57 7.76
N ALA A 109 -12.45 3.05 6.57
CA ALA A 109 -11.08 2.72 6.21
C ALA A 109 -10.16 3.94 6.30
N THR A 110 -10.56 5.07 5.70
CA THR A 110 -9.82 6.34 5.78
C THR A 110 -9.68 6.84 7.20
N LYS A 111 -10.73 6.74 8.04
CA LYS A 111 -10.62 7.10 9.45
C LYS A 111 -9.59 6.23 10.17
N LYS A 112 -9.63 4.91 9.99
CA LYS A 112 -8.69 3.98 10.61
C LYS A 112 -7.25 4.24 10.16
N LEU A 113 -7.03 4.45 8.86
CA LEU A 113 -5.72 4.81 8.33
C LEU A 113 -5.22 6.13 8.91
N ARG A 114 -6.06 7.15 9.03
CA ARG A 114 -5.64 8.41 9.67
C ARG A 114 -5.27 8.21 11.13
N ASP A 115 -6.06 7.46 11.89
CA ASP A 115 -5.79 7.17 13.30
C ASP A 115 -4.46 6.38 13.47
N LEU A 116 -4.03 5.64 12.43
CA LEU A 116 -2.74 4.95 12.33
C LEU A 116 -1.56 5.83 11.87
N GLY A 117 -1.80 7.07 11.43
CA GLY A 117 -0.79 7.90 10.76
C GLY A 117 -0.54 7.55 9.29
N GLY A 118 -1.41 6.73 8.69
CA GLY A 118 -1.37 6.29 7.29
C GLY A 118 -0.67 4.94 7.10
N ILE A 119 -0.73 4.42 5.86
CA ILE A 119 -0.10 3.14 5.48
C ILE A 119 1.43 3.21 5.68
N ARG A 120 2.04 4.37 5.40
CA ARG A 120 3.48 4.57 5.58
C ARG A 120 3.90 4.37 7.02
N ALA A 121 3.17 4.95 7.98
CA ALA A 121 3.46 4.80 9.40
C ALA A 121 3.34 3.33 9.85
N LEU A 122 2.35 2.61 9.33
CA LEU A 122 2.20 1.17 9.57
C LEU A 122 3.43 0.38 9.08
N PHE A 123 3.95 0.68 7.89
CA PHE A 123 5.14 0.00 7.37
C PHE A 123 6.40 0.39 8.13
N GLN A 124 6.64 1.69 8.36
CA GLN A 124 7.83 2.18 9.06
C GLN A 124 7.92 1.67 10.51
N GLY A 125 6.78 1.52 11.19
CA GLY A 125 6.75 1.00 12.56
C GLY A 125 7.04 -0.50 12.68
N ASN A 126 6.92 -1.26 11.60
CA ASN A 126 6.89 -2.73 11.65
C ASN A 126 7.88 -3.43 10.71
N LEU A 127 8.32 -2.77 9.66
CA LEU A 127 9.17 -3.31 8.60
C LEU A 127 10.37 -2.39 8.36
N LYS A 128 11.46 -2.96 7.84
CA LYS A 128 12.64 -2.16 7.48
C LYS A 128 12.48 -1.57 6.09
N GLU A 129 12.65 -0.25 6.02
CA GLU A 129 12.75 0.49 4.78
C GLU A 129 14.04 0.11 4.03
N ILE A 130 13.93 -0.07 2.72
CA ILE A 130 15.03 -0.43 1.82
C ILE A 130 14.97 0.44 0.56
N ASN A 131 16.07 0.49 -0.19
CA ASN A 131 16.04 1.14 -1.50
C ASN A 131 15.08 0.37 -2.45
N PRO A 132 14.13 1.03 -3.12
CA PRO A 132 13.15 0.36 -4.00
C PRO A 132 13.80 -0.40 -5.17
N HIS A 133 14.98 0.00 -5.63
CA HIS A 133 15.75 -0.73 -6.63
C HIS A 133 16.32 -2.06 -6.12
N MET A 134 16.41 -2.22 -4.80
CA MET A 134 16.85 -3.45 -4.14
C MET A 134 15.68 -4.33 -3.69
N ALA A 135 14.44 -3.88 -3.90
CA ALA A 135 13.25 -4.63 -3.49
C ALA A 135 13.16 -5.96 -4.23
N LYS A 136 12.79 -7.00 -3.49
CA LYS A 136 12.59 -8.36 -3.99
C LYS A 136 11.09 -8.67 -4.07
N ASP A 137 10.77 -9.75 -4.75
CA ASP A 137 9.42 -10.28 -4.79
C ASP A 137 8.88 -10.52 -3.37
N GLY A 138 7.72 -9.92 -3.08
CA GLY A 138 7.07 -9.99 -1.78
C GLY A 138 7.45 -8.86 -0.81
N ASP A 139 8.35 -7.96 -1.19
CA ASP A 139 8.52 -6.69 -0.50
C ASP A 139 7.36 -5.74 -0.84
N LEU A 140 7.24 -4.61 -0.12
CA LEU A 140 6.10 -3.71 -0.20
C LEU A 140 6.51 -2.32 -0.70
N THR A 141 5.59 -1.62 -1.36
CA THR A 141 5.68 -0.18 -1.64
C THR A 141 4.32 0.49 -1.41
N ILE A 142 4.33 1.81 -1.37
CA ILE A 142 3.13 2.62 -1.51
C ILE A 142 3.21 3.35 -2.85
N TYR A 143 2.11 3.37 -3.59
CA TYR A 143 1.99 4.11 -4.84
C TYR A 143 0.57 4.68 -4.93
N GLN A 144 0.45 5.96 -5.27
CA GLN A 144 -0.85 6.66 -5.36
C GLN A 144 -1.76 6.48 -4.13
N GLY A 145 -1.15 6.43 -2.93
CA GLY A 145 -1.89 6.29 -1.66
C GLY A 145 -2.43 4.88 -1.37
N THR A 146 -2.03 3.87 -2.14
CA THR A 146 -2.41 2.47 -1.91
C THR A 146 -1.17 1.59 -1.72
N ALA A 147 -1.32 0.54 -0.93
CA ALA A 147 -0.25 -0.42 -0.66
C ALA A 147 -0.13 -1.44 -1.80
N HIS A 148 1.10 -1.80 -2.18
CA HIS A 148 1.39 -2.76 -3.25
C HIS A 148 2.48 -3.76 -2.85
N LEU A 149 2.45 -4.95 -3.47
CA LEU A 149 3.51 -5.98 -3.43
C LEU A 149 4.43 -5.86 -4.63
N PHE A 150 5.75 -5.98 -4.45
CA PHE A 150 6.64 -6.25 -5.57
C PHE A 150 6.46 -7.69 -6.06
N SER A 151 6.34 -7.86 -7.39
CA SER A 151 6.35 -9.15 -8.06
C SER A 151 6.91 -9.04 -9.48
N GLY A 152 8.10 -9.60 -9.69
CA GLY A 152 8.84 -9.53 -10.95
C GLY A 152 9.06 -8.10 -11.41
N ARG A 153 8.46 -7.76 -12.55
CA ARG A 153 8.52 -6.42 -13.19
C ARG A 153 7.47 -5.44 -12.67
N HIS A 154 6.57 -5.88 -11.80
CA HIS A 154 5.41 -5.12 -11.39
C HIS A 154 5.38 -4.86 -9.88
N ILE A 155 4.61 -3.84 -9.52
CA ILE A 155 4.00 -3.71 -8.21
C ILE A 155 2.50 -4.06 -8.35
N VAL A 156 1.96 -4.81 -7.40
CA VAL A 156 0.65 -5.45 -7.49
C VAL A 156 -0.22 -4.98 -6.34
N SER A 157 -1.45 -4.55 -6.63
CA SER A 157 -2.45 -4.22 -5.61
C SER A 157 -3.84 -4.65 -6.05
N VAL A 158 -4.82 -4.42 -5.17
CA VAL A 158 -6.23 -4.71 -5.44
C VAL A 158 -6.83 -3.59 -6.30
N GLY A 159 -7.38 -3.94 -7.45
CA GLY A 159 -8.26 -3.11 -8.27
C GLY A 159 -9.71 -3.55 -8.20
N LEU A 160 -10.59 -2.84 -8.92
CA LEU A 160 -12.04 -3.04 -8.83
C LEU A 160 -12.49 -4.47 -9.19
N ASP A 161 -11.96 -5.02 -10.28
CA ASP A 161 -12.38 -6.31 -10.83
C ASP A 161 -11.36 -7.44 -10.59
N GLY A 162 -10.29 -7.17 -9.85
CA GLY A 162 -9.15 -8.07 -9.69
C GLY A 162 -7.87 -7.33 -9.38
N LEU A 163 -6.74 -8.04 -9.41
CA LEU A 163 -5.43 -7.43 -9.15
C LEU A 163 -5.00 -6.53 -10.31
N ILE A 164 -4.40 -5.39 -9.96
CA ILE A 164 -3.76 -4.45 -10.90
C ILE A 164 -2.24 -4.60 -10.84
N PHE A 165 -1.61 -4.52 -11.99
CA PHE A 165 -0.16 -4.64 -12.17
C PHE A 165 0.38 -3.35 -12.76
N THR A 166 1.22 -2.65 -12.01
CA THR A 166 1.87 -1.40 -12.43
C THR A 166 3.37 -1.64 -12.57
N ASP A 167 4.04 -1.03 -13.53
CA ASP A 167 5.49 -1.17 -13.67
C ASP A 167 6.20 -0.74 -12.38
N ARG A 168 7.12 -1.56 -11.87
CA ARG A 168 7.75 -1.32 -10.57
C ARG A 168 8.65 -0.09 -10.52
N THR A 169 9.04 0.47 -11.67
CA THR A 169 9.89 1.67 -11.74
C THR A 169 9.23 2.92 -11.16
N VAL A 170 7.90 2.91 -10.97
CA VAL A 170 7.17 3.99 -10.31
C VAL A 170 7.35 4.01 -8.79
N ALA A 171 7.89 2.92 -8.20
CA ALA A 171 8.07 2.82 -6.76
C ALA A 171 9.23 3.69 -6.28
N MET A 172 8.93 4.63 -5.39
CA MET A 172 9.91 5.57 -4.82
C MET A 172 10.36 5.19 -3.41
N GLU A 173 9.72 4.19 -2.81
CA GLU A 173 9.95 3.72 -1.45
C GLU A 173 9.69 2.22 -1.39
N ALA A 174 10.33 1.52 -0.45
CA ALA A 174 10.10 0.09 -0.29
C ALA A 174 10.38 -0.39 1.13
N TRP A 175 9.67 -1.43 1.56
CA TRP A 175 9.87 -2.10 2.84
C TRP A 175 10.00 -3.59 2.65
N THR A 176 10.96 -4.20 3.34
CA THR A 176 11.19 -5.64 3.21
C THR A 176 10.39 -6.46 4.21
N CYS A 177 9.75 -7.52 3.71
CA CYS A 177 9.09 -8.54 4.53
C CYS A 177 9.99 -9.76 4.79
N HIS A 178 11.23 -9.72 4.30
CA HIS A 178 12.19 -10.79 4.52
C HIS A 178 12.82 -10.65 5.90
N PRO A 179 12.86 -11.73 6.71
CA PRO A 179 13.61 -11.69 7.95
C PRO A 179 15.08 -11.42 7.62
N TYR A 180 15.72 -10.54 8.41
CA TYR A 180 17.16 -10.37 8.34
C TYR A 180 17.82 -11.69 8.73
N SER A 181 18.34 -12.42 7.74
CA SER A 181 19.47 -13.29 7.99
C SER A 181 20.62 -12.37 8.39
N LEU A 182 20.89 -12.28 9.69
CA LEU A 182 22.13 -11.71 10.21
C LEU A 182 23.26 -12.46 9.50
N GLN A 183 23.95 -11.77 8.58
CA GLN A 183 25.26 -12.19 8.10
C GLN A 183 26.31 -11.62 9.04
#